data_AF-A0AAU7CJ24-F1
#
_entry.id   AF-A0AAU7CJ24-F1
#
_cell.length_a   1.000
_cell.length_b   1.000
_cell.length_c   1.000
_cell.angle_alpha   90.00
_cell.angle_beta   90.00
_cell.angle_gamma   90.00
#
_symmetry.space_group_name_H-M   'P 1'
#
loop_
_entity.id
_entity.type
_entity.pdbx_description
1 polymer ?
#
loop_
_entity_poly.entity_id
_entity_poly.type
_entity_poly.pdbx_seq_one_letter_code
_entity_poly.pdbx_strand_id
1 'polypeptide(L)'
;MPLSPRSKIACPFVIALSGLIACLAADGVRTGAPVTRWRQHDIQRPKPPVVEPSEAGVVTKPPKDAIVLFDGTSLDAWKSPSGKPWKVVDGTMETVPGSGMIETKGKYGDIQLHIEWAAPNPPHGKGQDRGNSGIFLMGQFEIQVLDSYKAETYADGQAGAIYGQYPPLFNASRPPGEWQAFDIAFRRPRFDSSGALLEPANITVFHNGVLVQNNEEPFGPTSWLKWLPYENQGDRGPITLQDHNHPVRYRNIWLRELPERPAPKAVVDRPKIVAVATDVLDKYTGQYLLNPDAKPNSPKATIAREGDHLTISFPFRPRPLVLEPISETQFDMPYTDGRFTFHKDDAGQVTGVHFRIGDGERKLTKLNP
;
A
#
# COMPACT_ATOMS: atom_id res chain seq x y z
N MET A 1 -3.43 25.98 85.91
CA MET A 1 -4.36 25.76 87.05
C MET A 1 -5.78 25.97 86.53
N PRO A 2 -6.78 25.18 86.99
CA PRO A 2 -7.12 23.95 86.28
C PRO A 2 -8.64 23.77 86.03
N LEU A 3 -8.98 22.60 85.47
CA LEU A 3 -10.26 21.86 85.57
C LEU A 3 -11.45 22.23 84.65
N SER A 4 -11.77 21.26 83.79
CA SER A 4 -13.10 20.84 83.27
C SER A 4 -14.17 20.67 84.38
N PRO A 5 -15.45 20.24 84.18
CA PRO A 5 -16.08 19.62 82.97
C PRO A 5 -17.61 19.85 82.73
N ARG A 6 -18.11 19.20 81.65
CA ARG A 6 -19.41 18.47 81.49
C ARG A 6 -20.75 19.25 81.39
N SER A 7 -21.44 19.02 80.26
CA SER A 7 -22.75 18.29 80.16
C SER A 7 -23.31 18.42 78.72
N LYS A 8 -23.29 17.36 77.91
CA LYS A 8 -24.41 16.45 77.55
C LYS A 8 -25.76 17.15 77.28
N ILE A 9 -26.13 17.30 76.01
CA ILE A 9 -27.52 17.10 75.52
C ILE A 9 -27.46 16.51 74.11
N ALA A 10 -28.21 15.43 73.90
CA ALA A 10 -28.43 14.76 72.62
C ALA A 10 -29.82 15.14 72.10
N CYS A 11 -29.98 15.32 70.77
CA CYS A 11 -31.23 15.12 70.02
C CYS A 11 -30.98 15.37 68.50
N PRO A 12 -31.86 14.87 67.60
CA PRO A 12 -31.47 13.82 66.67
C PRO A 12 -31.41 14.24 65.19
N PHE A 13 -30.81 13.34 64.43
CA PHE A 13 -30.73 13.28 62.97
C PHE A 13 -32.11 13.37 62.28
N VAL A 14 -32.28 14.35 61.38
CA VAL A 14 -33.17 14.26 60.22
C VAL A 14 -32.54 15.04 59.03
N ILE A 15 -32.10 14.26 58.04
CA ILE A 15 -32.15 14.46 56.57
C ILE A 15 -31.70 15.81 55.99
N ALA A 16 -30.59 15.78 55.23
CA ALA A 16 -30.49 16.46 53.95
C ALA A 16 -29.52 15.71 53.02
N LEU A 17 -30.09 15.03 52.02
CA LEU A 17 -29.41 14.37 50.92
C LEU A 17 -28.89 15.45 49.97
N SER A 18 -27.64 15.89 50.14
CA SER A 18 -26.95 16.78 49.20
C SER A 18 -26.12 15.96 48.22
N GLY A 19 -26.40 16.15 46.93
CA GLY A 19 -25.96 15.31 45.83
C GLY A 19 -24.45 15.20 45.68
N LEU A 20 -24.00 13.95 45.58
CA LEU A 20 -22.69 13.59 45.08
C LEU A 20 -22.76 13.63 43.54
N ILE A 21 -22.40 14.75 42.93
CA ILE A 21 -22.07 14.77 41.50
C ILE A 21 -20.72 14.06 41.38
N ALA A 22 -20.77 12.75 41.18
CA ALA A 22 -19.64 11.99 40.68
C ALA A 22 -19.45 12.41 39.21
N CYS A 23 -18.40 13.20 38.94
CA CYS A 23 -17.86 13.31 37.61
C CYS A 23 -17.35 11.93 37.19
N LEU A 24 -18.22 11.12 36.58
CA LEU A 24 -17.82 10.01 35.76
C LEU A 24 -17.11 10.60 34.55
N ALA A 25 -15.78 10.65 34.60
CA ALA A 25 -14.98 10.73 33.40
C ALA A 25 -15.41 9.54 32.53
N ALA A 26 -16.02 9.86 31.38
CA ALA A 26 -16.32 8.86 30.38
C ALA A 26 -14.97 8.33 29.86
N ASP A 27 -14.50 7.23 30.45
CA ASP A 27 -13.56 6.33 29.81
C ASP A 27 -14.25 5.81 28.55
N GLY A 28 -14.05 6.53 27.45
CA GLY A 28 -14.40 6.09 26.12
C GLY A 28 -13.65 4.78 25.86
N VAL A 29 -14.37 3.68 26.03
CA VAL A 29 -13.98 2.35 25.61
C VAL A 29 -13.56 2.42 24.14
N ARG A 30 -12.25 2.41 23.88
CA ARG A 30 -11.68 2.14 22.57
C ARG A 30 -11.81 0.64 22.29
N THR A 31 -12.97 0.22 21.82
CA THR A 31 -13.17 -1.11 21.26
C THR A 31 -12.49 -1.19 19.90
N GLY A 32 -11.49 -2.06 19.76
CA GLY A 32 -11.12 -2.67 18.47
C GLY A 32 -9.77 -2.37 17.81
N ALA A 33 -8.78 -1.77 18.49
CA ALA A 33 -7.42 -1.62 17.91
C ALA A 33 -6.34 -2.21 18.83
N PRO A 34 -5.30 -2.92 18.30
CA PRO A 34 -4.14 -3.26 19.10
C PRO A 34 -3.48 -1.98 19.62
N VAL A 35 -3.49 -1.81 20.94
CA VAL A 35 -2.79 -0.73 21.63
C VAL A 35 -1.32 -1.13 21.78
N THR A 36 -0.52 -0.97 20.73
CA THR A 36 0.95 -0.86 20.86
C THR A 36 1.53 0.05 19.78
N ARG A 37 0.96 1.26 19.59
CA ARG A 37 1.69 2.29 18.82
C ARG A 37 2.86 2.78 19.67
N TRP A 38 4.06 2.35 19.32
CA TRP A 38 5.30 2.93 19.85
C TRP A 38 5.30 4.43 19.62
N ARG A 39 5.87 5.20 20.56
CA ARG A 39 6.11 6.63 20.33
C ARG A 39 7.11 6.77 19.17
N GLN A 40 7.00 7.86 18.42
CA GLN A 40 8.01 8.19 17.43
C GLN A 40 9.38 8.26 18.13
N HIS A 41 10.39 7.60 17.55
CA HIS A 41 11.75 7.53 18.07
C HIS A 41 11.91 6.82 19.42
N ASP A 42 10.93 5.99 19.82
CA ASP A 42 11.03 5.22 21.05
C ASP A 42 12.21 4.25 20.99
N ILE A 43 13.22 4.49 21.82
CA ILE A 43 14.44 3.67 21.84
C ILE A 43 14.16 2.25 22.32
N GLN A 44 13.07 2.04 23.08
CA GLN A 44 12.64 0.73 23.56
C GLN A 44 11.91 -0.10 22.50
N ARG A 45 11.53 0.52 21.37
CA ARG A 45 10.94 -0.20 20.24
C ARG A 45 11.90 -1.29 19.76
N PRO A 46 11.46 -2.55 19.61
CA PRO A 46 12.28 -3.65 19.15
C PRO A 46 13.03 -3.28 17.88
N LYS A 47 14.34 -3.56 17.87
CA LYS A 47 15.16 -3.34 16.68
C LYS A 47 14.81 -4.39 15.62
N PRO A 48 14.74 -3.97 14.35
CA PRO A 48 14.69 -4.89 13.24
C PRO A 48 15.85 -5.90 13.29
N PRO A 49 15.59 -7.20 13.06
CA PRO A 49 16.64 -8.19 12.98
C PRO A 49 17.63 -7.86 11.87
N VAL A 50 18.90 -8.19 12.09
CA VAL A 50 19.97 -8.02 11.09
C VAL A 50 19.92 -9.15 10.09
N VAL A 51 20.04 -8.83 8.80
CA VAL A 51 20.23 -9.79 7.72
C VAL A 51 21.46 -9.36 6.93
N GLU A 52 22.39 -10.28 6.73
CA GLU A 52 23.53 -10.04 5.83
C GLU A 52 23.03 -10.12 4.38
N PRO A 53 23.14 -9.02 3.59
CA PRO A 53 22.73 -9.06 2.19
C PRO A 53 23.72 -9.91 1.38
N SER A 54 23.31 -10.34 0.18
CA SER A 54 24.17 -11.09 -0.75
C SER A 54 25.48 -10.33 -1.02
N GLU A 55 26.61 -11.05 -1.15
CA GLU A 55 27.91 -10.43 -1.45
C GLU A 55 27.89 -9.64 -2.76
N ALA A 56 27.15 -10.12 -3.77
CA ALA A 56 26.96 -9.38 -5.03
C ALA A 56 26.16 -8.10 -4.78
N GLY A 57 26.72 -6.95 -5.19
CA GLY A 57 26.00 -5.68 -5.14
C GLY A 57 24.76 -5.70 -6.03
N VAL A 58 23.64 -5.18 -5.53
CA VAL A 58 22.43 -4.95 -6.33
C VAL A 58 22.65 -3.69 -7.17
N VAL A 59 23.34 -3.87 -8.30
CA VAL A 59 23.56 -2.80 -9.29
C VAL A 59 22.51 -2.95 -10.37
N THR A 60 21.46 -2.14 -10.30
CA THR A 60 20.41 -2.13 -11.32
C THR A 60 20.67 -0.99 -12.29
N LYS A 61 21.00 -1.33 -13.54
CA LYS A 61 21.16 -0.33 -14.60
C LYS A 61 19.80 0.29 -14.96
N PRO A 62 19.75 1.56 -15.38
CA PRO A 62 18.50 2.20 -15.80
C PRO A 62 17.87 1.44 -16.97
N PRO A 63 16.56 1.11 -16.89
CA PRO A 63 15.79 0.68 -18.04
C PRO A 63 15.74 1.75 -19.14
N LYS A 64 15.40 1.36 -20.37
CA LYS A 64 15.40 2.27 -21.53
C LYS A 64 14.42 3.45 -21.40
N ASP A 65 13.36 3.28 -20.63
CA ASP A 65 12.33 4.29 -20.36
C ASP A 65 12.59 5.08 -19.07
N ALA A 66 13.71 4.83 -18.38
CA ALA A 66 14.04 5.52 -17.15
C ALA A 66 14.56 6.94 -17.39
N ILE A 67 14.17 7.84 -16.51
CA ILE A 67 14.75 9.16 -16.35
C ILE A 67 15.99 8.98 -15.47
N VAL A 68 17.17 9.21 -16.06
CA VAL A 68 18.45 9.17 -15.34
C VAL A 68 18.63 10.50 -14.61
N LEU A 69 18.69 10.44 -13.28
CA LEU A 69 18.90 11.61 -12.43
C LEU A 69 20.38 11.84 -12.14
N PHE A 70 21.19 10.78 -12.09
CA PHE A 70 22.63 10.90 -11.93
C PHE A 70 23.36 9.63 -12.40
N ASP A 71 24.27 9.79 -13.36
CA ASP A 71 25.06 8.70 -13.98
C ASP A 71 26.56 8.78 -13.66
N GLY A 72 26.96 9.73 -12.81
CA GLY A 72 28.36 9.99 -12.47
C GLY A 72 28.97 11.21 -13.17
N THR A 73 28.26 11.86 -14.08
CA THR A 73 28.84 12.94 -14.90
C THR A 73 28.52 14.35 -14.39
N SER A 74 27.25 14.65 -14.10
CA SER A 74 26.80 16.01 -13.78
C SER A 74 25.59 16.03 -12.83
N LEU A 75 25.36 17.19 -12.21
CA LEU A 75 24.19 17.45 -11.36
C LEU A 75 23.06 18.17 -12.14
N ASP A 76 23.00 18.01 -13.46
CA ASP A 76 22.09 18.79 -14.31
C ASP A 76 20.61 18.54 -14.01
N ALA A 77 20.25 17.35 -13.53
CA ALA A 77 18.90 17.03 -13.08
C ALA A 77 18.53 17.66 -11.72
N TRP A 78 19.48 18.30 -11.04
CA TRP A 78 19.38 18.73 -9.64
C TRP A 78 19.57 20.24 -9.48
N LYS A 79 19.06 20.76 -8.36
CA LYS A 79 19.28 22.15 -7.91
C LYS A 79 19.40 22.17 -6.40
N SER A 80 20.17 23.13 -5.88
CA SER A 80 20.29 23.38 -4.44
C SER A 80 19.40 24.54 -4.05
N PRO A 81 18.31 24.33 -3.28
CA PRO A 81 17.44 25.43 -2.82
C PRO A 81 18.18 26.50 -2.00
N SER A 82 19.26 26.12 -1.31
CA SER A 82 20.14 27.01 -0.55
C SER A 82 21.06 27.88 -1.42
N GLY A 83 21.17 27.58 -2.72
CA GLY A 83 22.17 28.14 -3.63
C GLY A 83 23.59 27.58 -3.46
N LYS A 84 23.84 26.69 -2.48
CA LYS A 84 25.16 26.05 -2.28
C LYS A 84 25.18 24.67 -2.96
N PRO A 85 26.04 24.46 -3.98
CA PRO A 85 26.03 23.22 -4.73
C PRO A 85 26.64 22.06 -3.93
N TRP A 86 26.12 20.86 -4.13
CA TRP A 86 26.84 19.62 -3.85
C TRP A 86 27.92 19.42 -4.92
N LYS A 87 28.81 18.43 -4.75
CA LYS A 87 29.94 18.21 -5.66
C LYS A 87 29.89 16.84 -6.33
N VAL A 88 30.46 16.76 -7.53
CA VAL A 88 30.76 15.50 -8.20
C VAL A 88 32.22 15.16 -7.94
N VAL A 89 32.48 13.97 -7.38
CA VAL A 89 33.82 13.47 -7.06
C VAL A 89 33.88 12.00 -7.47
N ASP A 90 34.88 11.64 -8.29
CA ASP A 90 35.14 10.26 -8.72
C ASP A 90 33.92 9.51 -9.27
N GLY A 91 33.09 10.20 -10.07
CA GLY A 91 31.86 9.61 -10.64
C GLY A 91 30.71 9.48 -9.64
N THR A 92 30.78 10.15 -8.48
CA THR A 92 29.76 10.13 -7.43
C THR A 92 29.28 11.54 -7.10
N MET A 93 28.03 11.68 -6.70
CA MET A 93 27.50 12.90 -6.11
C MET A 93 27.74 12.84 -4.60
N GLU A 94 28.45 13.81 -4.03
CA GLU A 94 28.74 13.86 -2.59
C GLU A 94 28.08 15.08 -1.95
N THR A 95 27.37 14.83 -0.85
CA THR A 95 26.82 15.88 0.02
C THR A 95 27.95 16.75 0.55
N VAL A 96 27.80 18.07 0.46
CA VAL A 96 28.71 19.03 1.09
C VAL A 96 28.08 19.47 2.42
N PRO A 97 28.65 19.12 3.59
CA PRO A 97 28.08 19.50 4.88
C PRO A 97 27.81 21.01 4.99
N GLY A 98 26.60 21.38 5.42
CA GLY A 98 26.16 22.77 5.55
C GLY A 98 25.78 23.46 4.24
N SER A 99 25.67 22.70 3.15
CA SER A 99 25.15 23.17 1.87
C SER A 99 23.63 23.10 1.79
N GLY A 100 22.96 22.39 2.71
CA GLY A 100 21.52 22.16 2.66
C GLY A 100 21.14 21.06 1.66
N MET A 101 19.85 20.75 1.62
CA MET A 101 19.32 19.69 0.75
C MET A 101 19.57 19.98 -0.74
N ILE A 102 19.54 18.93 -1.55
CA ILE A 102 19.49 19.04 -3.01
C ILE A 102 18.21 18.39 -3.52
N GLU A 103 17.56 18.97 -4.53
CA GLU A 103 16.30 18.48 -5.07
C GLU A 103 16.33 18.38 -6.59
N THR A 104 15.56 17.45 -7.15
CA THR A 104 15.42 17.34 -8.60
C THR A 104 14.74 18.58 -9.17
N LYS A 105 15.17 19.01 -10.37
CA LYS A 105 14.45 20.02 -11.16
C LYS A 105 13.08 19.51 -11.61
N GLY A 106 13.01 18.22 -11.95
CA GLY A 106 11.76 17.52 -12.27
C GLY A 106 10.91 17.26 -11.02
N LYS A 107 9.60 17.10 -11.23
CA LYS A 107 8.62 16.72 -10.21
C LYS A 107 7.91 15.46 -10.64
N TYR A 108 7.70 14.54 -9.70
CA TYR A 108 7.19 13.20 -9.95
C TYR A 108 6.08 12.84 -8.96
N GLY A 109 5.23 11.90 -9.35
CA GLY A 109 4.15 11.36 -8.51
C GLY A 109 4.42 9.90 -8.21
N ASP A 110 3.71 8.99 -8.89
CA ASP A 110 3.93 7.56 -8.76
C ASP A 110 5.21 7.14 -9.49
N ILE A 111 6.15 6.49 -8.79
CA ILE A 111 7.46 6.15 -9.35
C ILE A 111 7.97 4.78 -8.90
N GLN A 112 8.84 4.23 -9.74
CA GLN A 112 9.89 3.30 -9.33
C GLN A 112 11.21 4.08 -9.32
N LEU A 113 11.96 4.04 -8.23
CA LEU A 113 13.25 4.74 -8.05
C LEU A 113 14.34 3.72 -7.68
N HIS A 114 15.49 3.81 -8.34
CA HIS A 114 16.72 3.18 -7.90
C HIS A 114 17.72 4.25 -7.50
N ILE A 115 18.43 4.01 -6.40
CA ILE A 115 19.45 4.92 -5.88
C ILE A 115 20.48 4.14 -5.06
N GLU A 116 21.75 4.32 -5.39
CA GLU A 116 22.86 3.79 -4.61
C GLU A 116 23.45 4.89 -3.73
N TRP A 117 23.80 4.54 -2.49
CA TRP A 117 24.38 5.45 -1.51
C TRP A 117 25.50 4.79 -0.71
N ALA A 118 26.45 5.58 -0.21
CA ALA A 118 27.52 5.12 0.65
C ALA A 118 27.74 6.10 1.80
N ALA A 119 27.67 5.58 3.03
CA ALA A 119 28.00 6.35 4.22
C ALA A 119 29.51 6.71 4.26
N PRO A 120 29.91 7.80 4.93
CA PRO A 120 31.31 8.19 5.07
C PRO A 120 32.18 7.10 5.71
N ASN A 121 33.43 6.98 5.25
CA ASN A 121 34.45 6.11 5.83
C ASN A 121 35.76 6.91 5.98
N PRO A 122 36.36 7.03 7.18
CA PRO A 122 35.94 6.42 8.46
C PRO A 122 34.59 6.95 8.96
N PRO A 123 33.78 6.10 9.62
CA PRO A 123 32.53 6.55 10.19
C PRO A 123 32.77 7.46 11.40
N HIS A 124 31.93 8.49 11.56
CA HIS A 124 31.99 9.44 12.68
C HIS A 124 30.60 9.62 13.29
N GLY A 125 30.56 9.89 14.61
CA GLY A 125 29.32 10.11 15.36
C GLY A 125 28.58 8.83 15.74
N LYS A 126 27.36 8.99 16.29
CA LYS A 126 26.53 7.93 16.89
C LYS A 126 25.04 8.22 16.68
N GLY A 127 24.21 7.19 16.73
CA GLY A 127 22.76 7.35 16.58
C GLY A 127 22.41 8.00 15.24
N GLN A 128 21.55 9.01 15.28
CA GLN A 128 21.17 9.82 14.12
C GLN A 128 22.28 10.74 13.59
N ASP A 129 23.41 10.87 14.27
CA ASP A 129 24.52 11.70 13.81
C ASP A 129 25.65 10.84 13.23
N ARG A 130 25.30 9.76 12.52
CA ARG A 130 26.29 8.82 11.98
C ARG A 130 25.99 8.50 10.52
N GLY A 131 26.59 9.26 9.60
CA GLY A 131 26.37 9.09 8.17
C GLY A 131 24.92 9.36 7.75
N ASN A 132 24.26 10.31 8.41
CA ASN A 132 22.83 10.60 8.22
C ASN A 132 22.58 11.41 6.95
N SER A 133 21.52 11.01 6.25
CA SER A 133 20.87 11.72 5.17
C SER A 133 19.44 11.14 5.03
N GLY A 134 18.74 11.47 3.96
CA GLY A 134 17.40 10.95 3.69
C GLY A 134 17.03 11.13 2.23
N ILE A 135 16.15 10.26 1.74
CA ILE A 135 15.57 10.35 0.40
C ILE A 135 14.09 10.68 0.55
N PHE A 136 13.70 11.90 0.18
CA PHE A 136 12.32 12.36 0.32
C PHE A 136 11.58 12.21 -1.00
N LEU A 137 10.57 11.35 -1.00
CA LEU A 137 9.63 11.16 -2.10
C LEU A 137 8.64 12.33 -2.11
N MET A 138 8.48 12.98 -3.25
CA MET A 138 7.74 14.24 -3.39
C MET A 138 8.19 15.38 -2.44
N GLY A 139 9.39 15.27 -1.86
CA GLY A 139 9.88 16.17 -0.81
C GLY A 139 9.17 15.99 0.54
N GLN A 140 8.39 14.92 0.73
CA GLN A 140 7.48 14.75 1.86
C GLN A 140 7.67 13.47 2.67
N PHE A 141 8.02 12.35 2.02
CA PHE A 141 8.13 11.05 2.66
C PHE A 141 9.58 10.58 2.64
N GLU A 142 10.24 10.62 3.79
CA GLU A 142 11.64 10.27 3.97
C GLU A 142 11.82 8.76 4.10
N ILE A 143 12.59 8.20 3.17
CA ILE A 143 13.27 6.91 3.33
C ILE A 143 14.64 7.19 3.93
N GLN A 144 14.85 6.68 5.12
CA GLN A 144 16.01 7.05 5.92
C GLN A 144 17.31 6.49 5.35
N VAL A 145 18.34 7.35 5.27
CA VAL A 145 19.72 6.98 4.91
C VAL A 145 20.60 7.18 6.13
N LEU A 146 21.18 6.11 6.66
CA LEU A 146 22.00 6.19 7.87
C LEU A 146 23.03 5.06 7.89
N ASP A 147 24.22 5.30 8.45
CA ASP A 147 25.10 4.19 8.79
C ASP A 147 24.51 3.39 9.98
N SER A 148 23.76 2.34 9.63
CA SER A 148 23.13 1.42 10.58
C SER A 148 23.91 0.10 10.70
N TYR A 149 25.14 0.02 10.18
CA TYR A 149 25.96 -1.18 10.30
C TYR A 149 26.62 -1.26 11.68
N LYS A 150 26.18 -2.23 12.49
CA LYS A 150 26.65 -2.42 13.88
C LYS A 150 26.58 -1.11 14.70
N ALA A 151 25.56 -0.31 14.45
CA ALA A 151 25.32 0.98 15.07
C ALA A 151 23.89 1.07 15.62
N GLU A 152 23.75 1.64 16.81
CA GLU A 152 22.47 1.75 17.51
C GLU A 152 21.79 3.10 17.25
N THR A 153 20.48 3.08 17.00
CA THR A 153 19.58 4.25 16.92
C THR A 153 18.14 3.80 17.19
N TYR A 154 17.16 4.70 17.23
CA TYR A 154 15.75 4.32 17.35
C TYR A 154 15.24 3.57 16.10
N ALA A 155 14.37 2.57 16.31
CA ALA A 155 14.03 1.57 15.27
C ALA A 155 13.38 2.19 14.02
N ASP A 156 12.62 3.26 14.18
CA ASP A 156 11.94 4.00 13.12
C ASP A 156 12.80 5.11 12.48
N GLY A 157 14.11 5.16 12.75
CA GLY A 157 15.04 6.09 12.10
C GLY A 157 16.38 5.47 11.71
N GLN A 158 16.43 4.16 11.58
CA GLN A 158 17.55 3.44 10.97
C GLN A 158 17.37 3.35 9.44
N ALA A 159 18.43 2.96 8.73
CA ALA A 159 18.44 2.87 7.27
C ALA A 159 17.24 2.05 6.74
N GLY A 160 16.55 2.59 5.74
CA GLY A 160 15.38 1.95 5.13
C GLY A 160 14.07 2.11 5.92
N ALA A 161 14.07 2.81 7.05
CA ALA A 161 12.84 3.22 7.72
C ALA A 161 12.05 4.23 6.87
N ILE A 162 10.72 4.18 6.95
CA ILE A 162 9.88 5.36 6.68
C ILE A 162 9.96 6.20 7.94
N TYR A 163 10.73 7.31 7.86
CA TYR A 163 11.26 7.99 9.03
C TYR A 163 10.19 8.36 10.06
N GLY A 164 10.41 7.92 11.30
CA GLY A 164 9.57 8.22 12.46
C GLY A 164 8.19 7.55 12.43
N GLN A 165 7.96 6.60 11.53
CA GLN A 165 6.69 5.89 11.37
C GLN A 165 6.90 4.37 11.38
N TYR A 166 7.62 3.85 10.39
CA TYR A 166 7.82 2.41 10.17
C TYR A 166 9.31 2.05 10.19
N PRO A 167 9.77 1.27 11.19
CA PRO A 167 11.06 0.59 11.15
C PRO A 167 11.13 -0.30 9.92
N PRO A 168 12.32 -0.48 9.34
CA PRO A 168 12.49 -1.50 8.30
C PRO A 168 12.19 -2.89 8.89
N LEU A 169 11.73 -3.82 8.06
CA LEU A 169 11.52 -5.22 8.46
C LEU A 169 12.85 -5.89 8.87
N PHE A 170 13.95 -5.49 8.23
CA PHE A 170 15.31 -6.00 8.48
C PHE A 170 16.32 -4.86 8.40
N ASN A 171 17.41 -4.95 9.16
CA ASN A 171 18.60 -4.15 8.91
C ASN A 171 19.52 -4.91 7.95
N ALA A 172 19.60 -4.44 6.70
CA ALA A 172 20.40 -5.02 5.61
C ALA A 172 21.64 -4.18 5.27
N SER A 173 22.13 -3.36 6.20
CA SER A 173 23.23 -2.43 5.96
C SER A 173 24.57 -3.14 5.81
N ARG A 174 25.32 -2.78 4.76
CA ARG A 174 26.76 -3.07 4.62
C ARG A 174 27.65 -2.12 5.43
N PRO A 175 28.94 -2.43 5.65
CA PRO A 175 29.90 -1.53 6.29
C PRO A 175 29.98 -0.11 5.67
N PRO A 176 30.40 0.91 6.43
CA PRO A 176 30.60 2.27 5.91
C PRO A 176 31.58 2.32 4.75
N GLY A 177 31.32 3.19 3.77
CA GLY A 177 32.10 3.28 2.53
C GLY A 177 31.71 2.26 1.46
N GLU A 178 31.06 1.14 1.82
CA GLU A 178 30.45 0.25 0.83
C GLU A 178 29.14 0.83 0.29
N TRP A 179 28.85 0.47 -0.96
CA TRP A 179 27.62 0.90 -1.63
C TRP A 179 26.42 0.08 -1.16
N GLN A 180 25.40 0.82 -0.77
CA GLN A 180 24.07 0.34 -0.46
C GLN A 180 23.18 0.65 -1.67
N ALA A 181 22.21 -0.20 -1.96
CA ALA A 181 21.20 0.06 -2.97
C ALA A 181 19.81 0.13 -2.34
N PHE A 182 19.05 1.15 -2.71
CA PHE A 182 17.60 1.17 -2.52
C PHE A 182 16.88 1.04 -3.86
N ASP A 183 15.94 0.10 -3.94
CA ASP A 183 14.91 0.04 -4.96
C ASP A 183 13.57 0.35 -4.29
N ILE A 184 12.94 1.44 -4.72
CA ILE A 184 11.75 2.01 -4.09
C ILE A 184 10.61 2.03 -5.09
N ALA A 185 9.44 1.52 -4.70
CA ALA A 185 8.19 1.77 -5.40
C ALA A 185 7.31 2.69 -4.53
N PHE A 186 6.83 3.76 -5.14
CA PHE A 186 6.04 4.78 -4.47
C PHE A 186 4.75 5.06 -5.23
N ARG A 187 3.63 5.07 -4.50
CA ARG A 187 2.35 5.60 -4.96
C ARG A 187 2.03 6.83 -4.12
N ARG A 188 1.74 7.95 -4.78
CA ARG A 188 1.42 9.21 -4.11
C ARG A 188 0.04 9.13 -3.44
N PRO A 189 -0.21 9.93 -2.38
CA PRO A 189 -1.56 10.03 -1.85
C PRO A 189 -2.52 10.63 -2.89
N ARG A 190 -3.78 10.21 -2.86
CA ARG A 190 -4.85 10.72 -3.73
C ARG A 190 -5.90 11.44 -2.92
N PHE A 191 -6.41 12.50 -3.51
CA PHE A 191 -7.44 13.34 -2.93
C PHE A 191 -8.60 13.50 -3.91
N ASP A 192 -9.81 13.66 -3.39
CA ASP A 192 -10.96 13.98 -4.21
C ASP A 192 -11.01 15.48 -4.58
N SER A 193 -12.02 15.88 -5.36
CA SER A 193 -12.23 17.27 -5.75
C SER A 193 -12.50 18.22 -4.57
N SER A 194 -12.88 17.72 -3.40
CA SER A 194 -13.06 18.50 -2.18
C SER A 194 -11.77 18.67 -1.38
N GLY A 195 -10.72 17.94 -1.74
CA GLY A 195 -9.44 17.89 -1.02
C GLY A 195 -9.39 16.86 0.10
N ALA A 196 -10.40 15.98 0.22
CA ALA A 196 -10.38 14.89 1.18
C ALA A 196 -9.50 13.74 0.69
N LEU A 197 -8.76 13.09 1.59
CA LEU A 197 -7.90 11.94 1.27
C LEU A 197 -8.76 10.76 0.82
N LEU A 198 -8.52 10.27 -0.40
CA LEU A 198 -9.13 9.06 -0.95
C LEU A 198 -8.24 7.84 -0.72
N GLU A 199 -6.95 7.97 -0.99
CA GLU A 199 -5.98 6.88 -0.85
C GLU A 199 -4.70 7.44 -0.20
N PRO A 200 -4.16 6.80 0.86
CA PRO A 200 -2.88 7.20 1.44
C PRO A 200 -1.73 6.93 0.46
N ALA A 201 -0.57 7.51 0.76
CA ALA A 201 0.65 7.12 0.07
C ALA A 201 0.93 5.63 0.31
N ASN A 202 1.63 4.98 -0.62
CA ASN A 202 2.09 3.61 -0.45
C ASN A 202 3.56 3.46 -0.83
N ILE A 203 4.35 2.81 0.02
CA ILE A 203 5.80 2.70 -0.12
C ILE A 203 6.24 1.24 0.03
N THR A 204 6.99 0.76 -0.96
CA THR A 204 7.77 -0.48 -0.88
C THR A 204 9.24 -0.14 -1.05
N VAL A 205 10.11 -0.70 -0.22
CA VAL A 205 11.56 -0.47 -0.26
C VAL A 205 12.29 -1.81 -0.17
N PHE A 206 13.22 -2.02 -1.09
CA PHE A 206 14.26 -3.04 -0.97
C PHE A 206 15.58 -2.37 -0.63
N HIS A 207 16.29 -2.90 0.38
CA HIS A 207 17.64 -2.49 0.75
C HIS A 207 18.60 -3.64 0.45
N ASN A 208 19.51 -3.43 -0.50
CA ASN A 208 20.43 -4.47 -0.97
C ASN A 208 19.71 -5.76 -1.40
N GLY A 209 18.54 -5.62 -2.02
CA GLY A 209 17.69 -6.73 -2.46
C GLY A 209 16.83 -7.37 -1.35
N VAL A 210 16.99 -6.96 -0.09
CA VAL A 210 16.14 -7.40 1.03
C VAL A 210 14.92 -6.50 1.12
N LEU A 211 13.71 -7.07 1.15
CA LEU A 211 12.47 -6.31 1.35
C LEU A 211 12.44 -5.74 2.78
N VAL A 212 12.52 -4.41 2.90
CA VAL A 212 12.55 -3.71 4.20
C VAL A 212 11.29 -2.89 4.47
N GLN A 213 10.52 -2.52 3.45
CA GLN A 213 9.17 -1.96 3.61
C GLN A 213 8.27 -2.65 2.59
N ASN A 214 7.12 -3.18 3.01
CA ASN A 214 6.26 -3.97 2.14
C ASN A 214 4.87 -3.32 1.99
N ASN A 215 4.72 -2.47 0.97
CA ASN A 215 3.46 -1.80 0.66
C ASN A 215 2.91 -1.06 1.91
N GLU A 216 3.79 -0.38 2.64
CA GLU A 216 3.43 0.36 3.84
C GLU A 216 2.68 1.65 3.49
N GLU A 217 1.73 2.02 4.34
CA GLU A 217 0.93 3.24 4.19
C GLU A 217 1.35 4.26 5.26
N PRO A 218 2.19 5.27 4.92
CA PRO A 218 2.53 6.33 5.86
C PRO A 218 1.29 6.99 6.44
N PHE A 219 1.37 7.44 7.70
CA PHE A 219 0.29 8.17 8.37
C PHE A 219 0.11 9.60 7.81
N GLY A 220 1.05 10.03 6.96
CA GLY A 220 1.17 11.35 6.36
C GLY A 220 2.65 11.66 6.09
N PRO A 221 2.99 12.90 5.69
CA PRO A 221 4.38 13.32 5.48
C PRO A 221 5.25 13.07 6.73
N THR A 222 6.51 12.69 6.51
CA THR A 222 7.46 12.43 7.61
C THR A 222 7.95 13.75 8.20
N SER A 223 8.08 13.80 9.53
CA SER A 223 8.58 14.97 10.25
C SER A 223 9.24 14.55 11.56
N TRP A 224 10.22 15.33 11.99
CA TRP A 224 10.83 15.17 13.31
C TRP A 224 9.86 15.65 14.42
N LEU A 225 9.72 14.85 15.48
CA LEU A 225 8.93 15.09 16.70
C LEU A 225 7.41 15.19 16.56
N LYS A 226 6.85 15.00 15.37
CA LYS A 226 5.41 14.96 15.14
C LYS A 226 5.07 14.22 13.86
N TRP A 227 3.85 13.71 13.78
CA TRP A 227 3.27 13.30 12.52
C TRP A 227 2.56 14.49 11.87
N LEU A 228 2.67 14.60 10.55
CA LEU A 228 1.93 15.58 9.78
C LEU A 228 0.70 14.90 9.17
N PRO A 229 -0.47 15.57 9.13
CA PRO A 229 -1.62 15.05 8.42
C PRO A 229 -1.36 15.07 6.91
N TYR A 230 -2.09 14.24 6.17
CA TYR A 230 -2.17 14.38 4.72
C TYR A 230 -2.84 15.71 4.34
N GLU A 231 -2.16 16.47 3.51
CA GLU A 231 -2.68 17.69 2.89
C GLU A 231 -2.51 17.59 1.37
N ASN A 232 -3.48 18.08 0.61
CA ASN A 232 -3.35 18.10 -0.85
C ASN A 232 -2.34 19.17 -1.28
N GLN A 233 -1.10 18.76 -1.48
CA GLN A 233 0.00 19.61 -1.97
C GLN A 233 0.22 19.46 -3.48
N GLY A 234 -0.76 18.90 -4.19
CA GLY A 234 -0.68 18.57 -5.60
C GLY A 234 -0.12 17.17 -5.88
N ASP A 235 -0.23 16.78 -7.15
CA ASP A 235 0.06 15.42 -7.61
C ASP A 235 1.54 15.11 -7.88
N ARG A 236 2.42 16.12 -7.84
CA ARG A 236 3.83 15.94 -8.19
C ARG A 236 4.74 16.80 -7.32
N GLY A 237 5.81 16.20 -6.81
CA GLY A 237 6.86 16.86 -6.02
C GLY A 237 8.27 16.38 -6.41
N PRO A 238 9.34 17.06 -5.98
CA PRO A 238 10.70 16.65 -6.31
C PRO A 238 11.11 15.37 -5.58
N ILE A 239 12.20 14.73 -6.03
CA ILE A 239 13.00 13.88 -5.15
C ILE A 239 14.02 14.77 -4.46
N THR A 240 14.10 14.70 -3.14
CA THR A 240 15.03 15.52 -2.35
C THR A 240 15.98 14.61 -1.58
N LEU A 241 17.26 14.98 -1.55
CA LEU A 241 18.28 14.32 -0.74
C LEU A 241 18.73 15.27 0.37
N GLN A 242 18.80 14.74 1.58
CA GLN A 242 19.10 15.52 2.77
C GLN A 242 20.58 15.87 2.87
N ASP A 243 20.89 17.06 3.35
CA ASP A 243 22.16 17.35 3.99
C ASP A 243 21.93 17.35 5.50
N HIS A 244 22.51 16.37 6.19
CA HIS A 244 22.52 16.30 7.64
C HIS A 244 23.95 16.43 8.20
N ASN A 245 24.79 17.22 7.53
CA ASN A 245 26.20 17.47 7.86
C ASN A 245 27.13 16.24 7.75
N HIS A 246 26.72 15.19 7.05
CA HIS A 246 27.57 14.04 6.73
C HIS A 246 27.82 13.97 5.22
N PRO A 247 29.06 13.72 4.75
CA PRO A 247 29.38 13.64 3.32
C PRO A 247 28.96 12.28 2.73
N VAL A 248 27.66 11.99 2.72
CA VAL A 248 27.10 10.81 2.08
C VAL A 248 27.30 10.92 0.57
N ARG A 249 27.70 9.82 -0.06
CA ARG A 249 27.88 9.74 -1.51
C ARG A 249 26.74 8.98 -2.16
N TYR A 250 26.41 9.36 -3.39
CA TYR A 250 25.36 8.78 -4.20
C TYR A 250 25.85 8.49 -5.61
N ARG A 251 25.29 7.44 -6.22
CA ARG A 251 25.50 7.12 -7.64
C ARG A 251 24.30 6.36 -8.21
N ASN A 252 24.30 6.16 -9.53
CA ASN A 252 23.33 5.33 -10.24
C ASN A 252 21.88 5.66 -9.81
N ILE A 253 21.46 6.91 -10.05
CA ILE A 253 20.14 7.39 -9.65
C ILE A 253 19.27 7.47 -10.89
N TRP A 254 18.19 6.71 -10.93
CA TRP A 254 17.22 6.76 -12.02
C TRP A 254 15.83 6.42 -11.52
N LEU A 255 14.81 6.92 -12.20
CA LEU A 255 13.42 6.59 -11.90
C LEU A 255 12.60 6.33 -13.15
N ARG A 256 11.46 5.67 -12.97
CA ARG A 256 10.42 5.48 -13.97
C ARG A 256 9.11 5.95 -13.39
N GLU A 257 8.33 6.70 -14.16
CA GLU A 257 6.96 7.01 -13.76
C GLU A 257 6.10 5.76 -13.90
N LEU A 258 5.34 5.45 -12.85
CA LEU A 258 4.41 4.33 -12.90
C LEU A 258 3.10 4.81 -13.52
N PRO A 259 2.43 3.98 -14.34
CA PRO A 259 1.11 4.31 -14.82
C PRO A 259 0.16 4.47 -13.65
N GLU A 260 -0.77 5.41 -13.80
CA GLU A 260 -1.94 5.55 -12.95
C GLU A 260 -2.61 4.19 -12.78
N ARG A 261 -2.93 3.80 -11.54
CA ARG A 261 -3.85 2.66 -11.36
C ARG A 261 -5.20 3.16 -11.84
N PRO A 262 -5.80 2.59 -12.91
CA PRO A 262 -7.14 2.98 -13.29
C PRO A 262 -8.02 2.70 -12.07
N ALA A 263 -8.63 3.74 -11.50
CA ALA A 263 -9.68 3.52 -10.51
C ALA A 263 -10.71 2.58 -11.14
N PRO A 264 -11.20 1.55 -10.42
CA PRO A 264 -12.37 0.81 -10.87
C PRO A 264 -13.44 1.85 -11.22
N LYS A 265 -14.00 1.78 -12.44
CA LYS A 265 -15.08 2.71 -12.81
C LYS A 265 -16.16 2.62 -11.71
N ALA A 266 -16.44 3.74 -11.06
CA ALA A 266 -17.39 3.83 -9.94
C ALA A 266 -18.77 3.24 -10.29
N VAL A 267 -19.10 3.19 -11.57
CA VAL A 267 -20.25 2.49 -12.11
C VAL A 267 -19.76 1.55 -13.22
N VAL A 268 -19.72 0.26 -12.94
CA VAL A 268 -19.79 -0.75 -14.00
C VAL A 268 -21.25 -0.71 -14.46
N ASP A 269 -21.50 -0.35 -15.72
CA ASP A 269 -22.84 -0.44 -16.32
C ASP A 269 -23.24 -1.91 -16.42
N ARG A 270 -23.72 -2.44 -15.29
CA ARG A 270 -24.22 -3.81 -15.18
C ARG A 270 -25.66 -3.82 -15.68
N PRO A 271 -26.04 -4.77 -16.55
CA PRO A 271 -27.44 -4.92 -16.90
C PRO A 271 -28.29 -5.11 -15.64
N LYS A 272 -29.51 -4.56 -15.65
CA LYS A 272 -30.43 -4.74 -14.54
C LYS A 272 -30.85 -6.20 -14.44
N ILE A 273 -30.71 -6.78 -13.27
CA ILE A 273 -31.24 -8.11 -12.96
C ILE A 273 -32.77 -8.02 -13.00
N VAL A 274 -33.41 -8.98 -13.65
CA VAL A 274 -34.88 -9.07 -13.80
C VAL A 274 -35.41 -10.34 -13.16
N ALA A 275 -36.62 -10.29 -12.62
CA ALA A 275 -37.28 -11.50 -12.13
C ALA A 275 -37.70 -12.37 -13.33
N VAL A 276 -37.34 -13.66 -13.30
CA VAL A 276 -37.80 -14.67 -14.26
C VAL A 276 -38.55 -15.75 -13.48
N ALA A 277 -39.73 -16.13 -13.96
CA ALA A 277 -40.57 -17.10 -13.29
C ALA A 277 -39.87 -18.48 -13.20
N THR A 278 -40.07 -19.19 -12.09
CA THR A 278 -39.33 -20.43 -11.79
C THR A 278 -39.59 -21.54 -12.82
N ASP A 279 -40.80 -21.61 -13.36
CA ASP A 279 -41.19 -22.55 -14.42
C ASP A 279 -40.47 -22.25 -15.76
N VAL A 280 -40.10 -21.00 -16.00
CA VAL A 280 -39.25 -20.60 -17.12
C VAL A 280 -37.80 -21.00 -16.84
N LEU A 281 -37.29 -20.75 -15.63
CA LEU A 281 -35.93 -21.14 -15.24
C LEU A 281 -35.72 -22.65 -15.31
N ASP A 282 -36.71 -23.44 -14.90
CA ASP A 282 -36.68 -24.91 -14.95
C ASP A 282 -36.40 -25.44 -16.36
N LYS A 283 -36.85 -24.74 -17.41
CA LYS A 283 -36.61 -25.12 -18.82
C LYS A 283 -35.14 -25.05 -19.22
N TYR A 284 -34.34 -24.22 -18.55
CA TYR A 284 -32.90 -24.07 -18.81
C TYR A 284 -32.04 -25.08 -18.04
N THR A 285 -32.61 -25.81 -17.07
CA THR A 285 -31.86 -26.80 -16.29
C THR A 285 -31.53 -28.04 -17.12
N GLY A 286 -30.44 -28.73 -16.77
CA GLY A 286 -30.02 -29.96 -17.43
C GLY A 286 -28.52 -30.05 -17.68
N GLN A 287 -28.12 -31.08 -18.43
CA GLN A 287 -26.73 -31.26 -18.85
C GLN A 287 -26.49 -30.61 -20.21
N TYR A 288 -25.33 -29.99 -20.37
CA TYR A 288 -24.92 -29.29 -21.58
C TYR A 288 -23.54 -29.79 -22.02
N LEU A 289 -23.39 -30.20 -23.29
CA LEU A 289 -22.09 -30.52 -23.87
C LEU A 289 -21.27 -29.23 -24.07
N LEU A 290 -20.03 -29.22 -23.57
CA LEU A 290 -19.14 -28.07 -23.68
C LEU A 290 -18.57 -27.84 -25.08
N ASN A 291 -18.61 -28.87 -25.92
CA ASN A 291 -18.20 -28.81 -27.31
C ASN A 291 -19.24 -29.62 -28.13
N PRO A 292 -19.97 -28.99 -29.07
CA PRO A 292 -21.01 -29.66 -29.87
C PRO A 292 -20.48 -30.81 -30.74
N ASP A 293 -19.23 -30.72 -31.19
CA ASP A 293 -18.61 -31.71 -32.10
C ASP A 293 -17.94 -32.86 -31.35
N ALA A 294 -18.13 -32.93 -30.03
CA ALA A 294 -17.32 -33.77 -29.17
C ALA A 294 -17.99 -35.12 -28.88
N LYS A 295 -17.15 -36.15 -28.70
CA LYS A 295 -17.55 -37.55 -28.46
C LYS A 295 -18.49 -37.70 -27.24
N PRO A 296 -19.26 -38.80 -27.09
CA PRO A 296 -20.22 -38.99 -25.99
C PRO A 296 -19.66 -38.80 -24.56
N ASN A 297 -18.35 -39.05 -24.36
CA ASN A 297 -17.67 -38.89 -23.07
C ASN A 297 -17.09 -37.49 -22.85
N SER A 298 -17.48 -36.51 -23.68
CA SER A 298 -16.96 -35.15 -23.56
C SER A 298 -17.45 -34.48 -22.28
N PRO A 299 -16.63 -33.60 -21.68
CA PRO A 299 -16.99 -32.94 -20.44
C PRO A 299 -18.27 -32.11 -20.63
N LYS A 300 -19.15 -32.22 -19.63
CA LYS A 300 -20.48 -31.61 -19.61
C LYS A 300 -20.55 -30.55 -18.53
N ALA A 301 -21.22 -29.44 -18.80
CA ALA A 301 -21.71 -28.56 -17.74
C ALA A 301 -23.09 -29.02 -17.26
N THR A 302 -23.40 -28.75 -16.00
CA THR A 302 -24.74 -28.94 -15.45
C THR A 302 -25.30 -27.59 -15.07
N ILE A 303 -26.47 -27.24 -15.60
CA ILE A 303 -27.22 -26.06 -15.19
C ILE A 303 -28.33 -26.52 -14.26
N ALA A 304 -28.39 -25.93 -13.07
CA ALA A 304 -29.41 -26.20 -12.05
C ALA A 304 -30.09 -24.89 -11.65
N ARG A 305 -31.30 -24.98 -11.09
CA ARG A 305 -31.97 -23.84 -10.46
C ARG A 305 -31.75 -23.88 -8.96
N GLU A 306 -31.38 -22.73 -8.41
CA GLU A 306 -31.28 -22.52 -6.97
C GLU A 306 -32.19 -21.33 -6.61
N GLY A 307 -33.39 -21.63 -6.10
CA GLY A 307 -34.38 -20.58 -5.82
C GLY A 307 -34.84 -19.86 -7.09
N ASP A 308 -34.44 -18.59 -7.21
CA ASP A 308 -34.82 -17.60 -8.23
C ASP A 308 -33.74 -17.35 -9.30
N HIS A 309 -32.64 -18.11 -9.27
CA HIS A 309 -31.55 -18.00 -10.24
C HIS A 309 -31.06 -19.36 -10.73
N LEU A 310 -30.20 -19.34 -11.75
CA LEU A 310 -29.54 -20.55 -12.25
C LEU A 310 -28.11 -20.60 -11.73
N THR A 311 -27.60 -21.82 -11.56
CA THR A 311 -26.18 -22.08 -11.36
C THR A 311 -25.66 -22.99 -12.46
N ILE A 312 -24.41 -22.78 -12.88
CA ILE A 312 -23.71 -23.64 -13.83
C ILE A 312 -22.49 -24.27 -13.17
N SER A 313 -22.42 -25.59 -13.24
CA SER A 313 -21.31 -26.40 -12.73
C SER A 313 -20.49 -26.96 -13.88
N PHE A 314 -19.18 -26.75 -13.83
CA PHE A 314 -18.22 -27.33 -14.77
C PHE A 314 -17.42 -28.45 -14.08
N PRO A 315 -17.03 -29.52 -14.79
CA PRO A 315 -16.40 -30.70 -14.18
C PRO A 315 -14.99 -30.42 -13.67
N PHE A 316 -14.38 -29.32 -14.11
CA PHE A 316 -13.04 -28.86 -13.72
C PHE A 316 -13.07 -27.74 -12.67
N ARG A 317 -14.25 -27.38 -12.12
CA ARG A 317 -14.36 -26.38 -11.05
C ARG A 317 -14.97 -26.97 -9.78
N PRO A 318 -14.49 -26.56 -8.60
CA PRO A 318 -14.99 -27.09 -7.33
C PRO A 318 -16.34 -26.49 -6.90
N ARG A 319 -16.74 -25.33 -7.47
CA ARG A 319 -17.98 -24.64 -7.10
C ARG A 319 -18.78 -24.22 -8.33
N PRO A 320 -20.12 -24.31 -8.28
CA PRO A 320 -21.00 -23.73 -9.29
C PRO A 320 -20.81 -22.21 -9.41
N LEU A 321 -21.19 -21.67 -10.56
CA LEU A 321 -21.21 -20.24 -10.84
C LEU A 321 -22.66 -19.77 -10.94
N VAL A 322 -22.97 -18.66 -10.29
CA VAL A 322 -24.30 -18.03 -10.35
C VAL A 322 -24.49 -17.36 -11.71
N LEU A 323 -25.69 -17.53 -12.28
CA LEU A 323 -26.16 -16.88 -13.48
C LEU A 323 -27.36 -16.00 -13.11
N GLU A 324 -27.18 -14.68 -13.20
CA GLU A 324 -28.19 -13.69 -12.87
C GLU A 324 -29.03 -13.35 -14.12
N PRO A 325 -30.36 -13.52 -14.08
CA PRO A 325 -31.21 -13.20 -15.23
C PRO A 325 -31.20 -11.71 -15.54
N ILE A 326 -30.92 -11.35 -16.79
CA ILE A 326 -31.01 -9.96 -17.30
C ILE A 326 -32.10 -9.83 -18.38
N SER A 327 -32.60 -10.95 -18.88
CA SER A 327 -33.84 -11.11 -19.64
C SER A 327 -34.32 -12.55 -19.48
N GLU A 328 -35.42 -12.93 -20.13
CA GLU A 328 -35.91 -14.31 -20.07
C GLU A 328 -34.90 -15.34 -20.62
N THR A 329 -34.09 -14.97 -21.63
CA THR A 329 -33.13 -15.87 -22.30
C THR A 329 -31.67 -15.52 -22.07
N GLN A 330 -31.38 -14.38 -21.43
CA GLN A 330 -30.01 -13.95 -21.17
C GLN A 330 -29.73 -13.86 -19.67
N PHE A 331 -28.57 -14.38 -19.29
CA PHE A 331 -28.08 -14.38 -17.92
C PHE A 331 -26.63 -13.87 -17.89
N ASP A 332 -26.32 -12.98 -16.97
CA ASP A 332 -24.97 -12.47 -16.74
C ASP A 332 -24.33 -13.18 -15.54
N MET A 333 -23.00 -13.15 -15.49
CA MET A 333 -22.24 -13.58 -14.33
C MET A 333 -21.93 -12.39 -13.41
N PRO A 334 -22.12 -12.50 -12.09
CA PRO A 334 -21.97 -11.36 -11.17
C PRO A 334 -20.54 -10.82 -11.03
N TYR A 335 -19.52 -11.59 -11.42
CA TYR A 335 -18.11 -11.28 -11.17
C TYR A 335 -17.23 -11.30 -12.42
N THR A 336 -17.81 -11.62 -13.59
CA THR A 336 -17.07 -11.69 -14.86
C THR A 336 -17.89 -11.06 -15.96
N ASP A 337 -17.25 -10.70 -17.08
CA ASP A 337 -17.95 -10.29 -18.32
C ASP A 337 -18.60 -11.47 -19.05
N GLY A 338 -19.03 -12.47 -18.28
CA GLY A 338 -19.57 -13.74 -18.77
C GLY A 338 -21.07 -13.59 -19.02
N ARG A 339 -21.52 -13.88 -20.24
CA ARG A 339 -22.95 -13.87 -20.61
C ARG A 339 -23.38 -15.19 -21.22
N PHE A 340 -24.51 -15.69 -20.75
CA PHE A 340 -25.20 -16.88 -21.25
C PHE A 340 -26.46 -16.46 -21.99
N THR A 341 -26.58 -16.84 -23.26
CA THR A 341 -27.77 -16.61 -24.08
C THR A 341 -28.37 -17.96 -24.47
N PHE A 342 -29.50 -18.32 -23.88
CA PHE A 342 -30.18 -19.58 -24.17
C PHE A 342 -30.93 -19.50 -25.49
N HIS A 343 -30.84 -20.58 -26.27
CA HIS A 343 -31.54 -20.74 -27.54
C HIS A 343 -32.69 -21.71 -27.40
N LYS A 344 -33.81 -21.39 -28.05
CA LYS A 344 -35.00 -22.23 -28.15
C LYS A 344 -35.23 -22.60 -29.62
N ASP A 345 -35.79 -23.78 -29.88
CA ASP A 345 -36.30 -24.14 -31.20
C ASP A 345 -37.69 -23.54 -31.47
N ASP A 346 -38.27 -23.85 -32.64
CA ASP A 346 -39.59 -23.37 -33.07
C ASP A 346 -40.74 -23.87 -32.16
N ALA A 347 -40.52 -24.94 -31.40
CA ALA A 347 -41.46 -25.47 -30.40
C ALA A 347 -41.28 -24.80 -29.02
N GLY A 348 -40.29 -23.91 -28.88
CA GLY A 348 -39.94 -23.24 -27.63
C GLY A 348 -39.07 -24.08 -26.69
N GLN A 349 -38.55 -25.24 -27.15
CA GLN A 349 -37.69 -26.12 -26.37
C GLN A 349 -36.26 -25.59 -26.35
N VAL A 350 -35.62 -25.58 -25.17
CA VAL A 350 -34.24 -25.08 -25.03
C VAL A 350 -33.27 -26.07 -25.66
N THR A 351 -32.55 -25.68 -26.70
CA THR A 351 -31.63 -26.57 -27.43
C THR A 351 -30.17 -26.38 -27.04
N GLY A 352 -29.84 -25.24 -26.43
CA GLY A 352 -28.47 -24.92 -26.05
C GLY A 352 -28.33 -23.54 -25.44
N VAL A 353 -27.09 -23.16 -25.17
CA VAL A 353 -26.72 -21.85 -24.64
C VAL A 353 -25.42 -21.37 -25.25
N HIS A 354 -25.39 -20.09 -25.61
CA HIS A 354 -24.18 -19.41 -26.02
C HIS A 354 -23.52 -18.74 -24.83
N PHE A 355 -22.30 -19.15 -24.51
CA PHE A 355 -21.50 -18.52 -23.47
C PHE A 355 -20.43 -17.63 -24.10
N ARG A 356 -20.49 -16.34 -23.79
CA ARG A 356 -19.51 -15.32 -24.17
C ARG A 356 -18.75 -14.88 -22.92
N ILE A 357 -17.45 -14.68 -23.02
CA ILE A 357 -16.64 -14.01 -21.98
C ILE A 357 -15.43 -13.33 -22.62
N GLY A 358 -15.29 -12.01 -22.44
CA GLY A 358 -14.27 -11.22 -23.13
C GLY A 358 -14.43 -11.33 -24.66
N ASP A 359 -13.36 -11.70 -25.35
CA ASP A 359 -13.32 -11.96 -26.79
C ASP A 359 -13.65 -13.42 -27.16
N GLY A 360 -13.83 -14.30 -26.16
CA GLY A 360 -14.11 -15.70 -26.34
C GLY A 360 -15.60 -16.02 -26.37
N GLU A 361 -15.97 -17.00 -27.19
CA GLU A 361 -17.35 -17.47 -27.32
C GLU A 361 -17.41 -18.99 -27.46
N ARG A 362 -18.41 -19.63 -26.85
CA ARG A 362 -18.62 -21.08 -26.85
C ARG A 362 -20.09 -21.43 -26.94
N LYS A 363 -20.44 -22.34 -27.83
CA LYS A 363 -21.76 -22.94 -27.90
C LYS A 363 -21.81 -24.21 -27.06
N LEU A 364 -22.79 -24.27 -26.17
CA LEU A 364 -23.09 -25.44 -25.38
C LEU A 364 -24.41 -26.03 -25.89
N THR A 365 -24.44 -27.33 -26.14
CA THR A 365 -25.65 -28.03 -26.62
C THR A 365 -26.34 -28.71 -25.46
N LYS A 366 -27.64 -28.50 -25.28
CA LYS A 366 -28.41 -29.16 -24.22
C LYS A 366 -28.60 -30.63 -24.58
N LEU A 367 -28.36 -31.51 -23.61
CA LEU A 367 -28.59 -32.95 -23.73
C LEU A 367 -30.01 -33.29 -23.30
N ASN A 368 -30.70 -34.11 -24.11
CA ASN A 368 -32.10 -34.49 -23.91
C ASN A 368 -33.00 -33.24 -23.73
N PRO A 369 -33.06 -32.37 -24.76
CA PRO A 369 -33.50 -30.99 -24.63
C PRO A 369 -34.90 -30.80 -24.08
#